data_AF-A0A832J139-F1
#
_entry.id   AF-A0A832J139-F1
#
_cell.length_a   1.000
_cell.length_b   1.000
_cell.length_c   1.000
_cell.angle_alpha   90.00
_cell.angle_beta   90.00
_cell.angle_gamma   90.00
#
_symmetry.space_group_name_H-M   'P 1'
#
loop_
_entity.id
_entity.type
_entity.pdbx_description
1 polymer ?
#
loop_
_entity_poly.entity_id
_entity_poly.type
_entity_poly.pdbx_seq_one_letter_code
_entity_poly.pdbx_strand_id
1 'polypeptide(L)' 'MGILFDMAAFYRWLENASDREMLARRDAARAAEREITDPELKEETKRLIRLIEEEIVARKLRV' A
#
# COMPACT_ATOMS: atom_id res chain seq x y z
N MET A 1 -12.17 -18.53 2.66
CA MET A 1 -12.71 -17.17 2.48
C MET A 1 -12.42 -16.40 3.75
N GLY A 2 -11.71 -15.30 3.79
CA GLY A 2 -11.03 -14.55 2.73
C GLY A 2 -9.70 -14.05 3.30
N ILE A 3 -8.80 -13.67 2.40
CA ILE A 3 -7.54 -12.99 2.70
C ILE A 3 -7.94 -11.59 3.18
N LEU A 4 -8.48 -11.48 4.40
CA LEU A 4 -8.56 -10.20 5.09
C LEU A 4 -7.12 -9.85 5.40
N PHE A 5 -6.53 -9.10 4.48
CA PHE A 5 -5.35 -8.29 4.74
C PHE A 5 -5.53 -7.71 6.15
N ASP A 6 -4.67 -8.11 7.09
CA ASP A 6 -4.75 -7.58 8.44
C ASP A 6 -4.38 -6.10 8.36
N MET A 7 -5.41 -5.25 8.29
CA MET A 7 -5.24 -3.80 8.18
C MET A 7 -4.43 -3.24 9.34
N ALA A 8 -4.51 -3.85 10.54
CA ALA A 8 -3.69 -3.43 11.66
C ALA A 8 -2.21 -3.77 11.43
N ALA A 9 -1.90 -4.94 10.85
CA ALA A 9 -0.55 -5.27 10.43
C ALA A 9 -0.04 -4.33 9.33
N PHE A 10 -0.90 -3.94 8.38
CA PHE A 10 -0.55 -2.97 7.33
C PHE A 10 -0.21 -1.59 7.90
N TYR A 11 -1.03 -1.04 8.80
CA TYR A 11 -0.75 0.25 9.43
C TYR A 11 0.50 0.21 10.32
N ARG A 12 0.70 -0.86 11.09
CA ARG A 12 1.96 -1.05 11.85
C ARG A 12 3.18 -1.11 10.94
N TRP A 13 3.05 -1.78 9.79
CA TRP A 13 4.12 -1.79 8.80
C TRP A 13 4.35 -0.39 8.24
N LEU A 14 3.29 0.36 7.88
CA LEU A 14 3.40 1.73 7.40
C LEU A 14 4.16 2.62 8.39
N GLU A 15 3.88 2.52 9.68
CA GLU A 15 4.56 3.30 10.73
C GLU A 15 6.06 2.99 10.81
N ASN A 16 6.46 1.72 10.70
CA ASN A 16 7.83 1.28 10.93
C ASN A 16 8.69 1.16 9.66
N ALA A 17 8.06 1.11 8.48
CA ALA A 17 8.77 0.95 7.22
C ALA A 17 9.64 2.18 6.91
N SER A 18 10.82 1.93 6.34
CA SER A 18 11.63 3.00 5.75
C SER A 18 11.00 3.53 4.45
N ASP A 19 11.36 4.75 4.07
CA ASP A 19 10.90 5.36 2.81
C ASP A 19 11.23 4.49 1.59
N ARG A 20 12.39 3.83 1.60
CA ARG A 20 12.81 2.91 0.55
C ARG A 20 11.90 1.68 0.46
N GLU A 21 11.53 1.10 1.59
CA GLU A 21 10.64 -0.06 1.63
C GLU A 21 9.22 0.29 1.20
N MET A 22 8.72 1.47 1.60
CA MET A 22 7.42 1.96 1.16
C MET A 22 7.37 2.17 -0.36
N LEU A 23 8.40 2.80 -0.93
CA LEU A 23 8.51 2.97 -2.39
C LEU A 23 8.56 1.62 -3.13
N ALA A 24 9.40 0.69 -2.66
CA ALA A 24 9.49 -0.64 -3.26
C ALA A 24 8.16 -1.41 -3.21
N ARG A 25 7.45 -1.34 -2.08
CA ARG A 25 6.15 -2.01 -1.92
C ARG A 25 5.05 -1.37 -2.77
N ARG A 26 5.03 -0.04 -2.89
CA ARG A 26 4.14 0.68 -3.81
C ARG A 26 4.35 0.23 -5.25
N ASP A 27 5.61 0.11 -5.68
CA ASP A 27 5.94 -0.29 -7.05
C ASP A 27 5.55 -1.75 -7.32
N ALA A 28 5.78 -2.65 -6.37
CA ALA A 28 5.32 -4.03 -6.45
C ALA A 28 3.78 -4.12 -6.49
N ALA A 29 3.08 -3.34 -5.67
CA ALA A 29 1.62 -3.29 -5.66
C ALA A 29 1.05 -2.74 -6.98
N ARG A 30 1.70 -1.73 -7.58
CA ARG A 30 1.34 -1.21 -8.92
C ARG A 30 1.56 -2.23 -10.03
N ALA A 31 2.61 -3.05 -9.93
CA ALA A 31 2.82 -4.13 -10.88
C ALA A 31 1.68 -5.17 -10.78
N ALA A 32 1.34 -5.57 -9.55
CA ALA A 32 0.24 -6.50 -9.29
C ALA A 32 -1.13 -5.95 -9.74
N GLU A 33 -1.40 -4.66 -9.53
CA GLU A 33 -2.64 -3.99 -9.95
C GLU A 33 -2.93 -4.11 -11.46
N ARG A 34 -1.89 -4.22 -12.29
CA ARG A 34 -2.02 -4.42 -13.74
C ARG A 34 -2.44 -5.84 -14.12
N GLU A 35 -2.11 -6.81 -13.28
CA GLU A 35 -2.39 -8.24 -13.51
C GLU A 35 -3.73 -8.68 -12.88
N ILE A 36 -4.30 -7.88 -11.99
CA ILE A 36 -5.59 -8.15 -11.37
C ILE A 36 -6.73 -7.94 -12.37
N THR A 37 -7.48 -9.00 -12.61
CA THR A 37 -8.68 -9.01 -13.45
C THR A 37 -9.97 -8.79 -12.67
N ASP A 38 -9.97 -9.10 -11.37
CA ASP A 38 -11.10 -8.89 -10.47
C ASP A 38 -11.22 -7.39 -10.10
N PRO A 39 -12.36 -6.73 -10.41
CA PRO A 39 -12.52 -5.31 -10.18
C PRO A 39 -12.51 -4.93 -8.69
N GLU A 40 -13.01 -5.78 -7.79
CA GLU A 40 -13.05 -5.49 -6.35
C GLU A 40 -11.63 -5.55 -5.75
N LEU A 41 -10.88 -6.60 -6.09
CA LEU A 41 -9.47 -6.72 -5.71
C LEU A 41 -8.61 -5.60 -6.29
N LYS A 42 -8.93 -5.15 -7.51
CA LYS A 42 -8.23 -4.04 -8.16
C LYS A 42 -8.45 -2.73 -7.41
N GLU A 43 -9.68 -2.43 -7.02
CA GLU A 43 -10.00 -1.22 -6.25
C GLU A 43 -9.38 -1.26 -4.85
N GLU A 44 -9.38 -2.41 -4.18
CA GLU A 44 -8.71 -2.54 -2.87
C GLU A 44 -7.19 -2.37 -3.00
N THR A 45 -6.58 -2.91 -4.06
CA THR A 45 -5.15 -2.73 -4.33
C THR A 45 -4.81 -1.26 -4.59
N LYS A 46 -5.63 -0.54 -5.36
CA LYS A 46 -5.47 0.91 -5.56
C LYS A 46 -5.59 1.69 -4.25
N ARG A 47 -6.53 1.30 -3.39
CA ARG A 47 -6.70 1.91 -2.07
C ARG A 47 -5.46 1.72 -1.20
N LEU A 48 -4.88 0.52 -1.18
CA LEU A 48 -3.63 0.24 -0.45
C LEU A 48 -2.45 1.05 -1.01
N ILE A 49 -2.30 1.12 -2.34
CA ILE A 49 -1.27 1.94 -3.00
C ILE A 49 -1.40 3.40 -2.56
N ARG A 50 -2.62 3.93 -2.57
CA ARG A 50 -2.90 5.32 -2.18
C ARG A 50 -2.50 5.60 -0.73
N LEU A 51 -2.80 4.70 0.20
CA LEU A 51 -2.42 4.85 1.61
C LEU A 51 -0.90 4.91 1.79
N ILE A 52 -0.15 4.09 1.04
CA ILE A 52 1.33 4.15 1.04
C ILE A 52 1.81 5.51 0.51
N GLU A 53 1.23 6.01 -0.58
CA GLU A 53 1.61 7.29 -1.16
C GLU A 53 1.29 8.48 -0.23
N GLU A 54 0.13 8.46 0.41
CA GLU A 54 -0.28 9.47 1.40
C GLU A 54 0.68 9.50 2.58
N GLU A 55 1.10 8.35 3.12
CA GLU A 55 2.07 8.27 4.21
C GLU A 55 3.45 8.79 3.80
N ILE A 56 3.94 8.45 2.60
CA ILE A 56 5.21 8.98 2.06
C ILE A 56 5.15 10.51 1.97
N VAL A 57 4.05 11.08 1.49
CA VAL A 57 3.87 12.53 1.39
C VAL A 57 3.80 13.15 2.79
N ALA A 58 3.01 12.57 3.69
CA ALA A 58 2.85 13.06 5.06
C ALA A 58 4.20 13.13 5.80
N ARG A 59 5.05 12.12 5.65
CA ARG A 59 6.41 12.12 6.24
C ARG A 59 7.28 13.23 5.69
N LYS A 60 7.23 13.48 4.37
CA LYS A 60 7.99 14.57 3.74
C LYS A 60 7.51 15.95 4.18
N LEU A 61 6.22 16.10 4.48
CA LEU A 61 5.62 17.35 4.95
C LEU A 61 5.77 17.58 6.47
N ARG A 62 6.09 16.53 7.25
CA ARG A 62 6.40 16.64 8.69
C ARG A 62 7.81 17.20 8.95
N VAL A 63 8.62 17.40 7.91
CA VAL A 63 9.97 17.98 7.96
C VAL A 63 9.91 19.50 7.95
#